data_AF-A0A671N971-F1
#
_entry.id   AF-A0A671N971-F1
#
_cell.length_a   1.000
_cell.length_b   1.000
_cell.length_c   1.000
_cell.angle_alpha   90.00
_cell.angle_beta   90.00
_cell.angle_gamma   90.00
#
_symmetry.space_group_name_H-M   'P 1'
#
loop_
_entity.id
_entity.type
_entity.pdbx_description
1 polymer ?
#
loop_
_entity_poly.entity_id
_entity_poly.type
_entity_poly.pdbx_seq_one_letter_code
_entity_poly.pdbx_strand_id
1 'polypeptide(L)'
;MIRQKNCPPLGLETLKIDDFQLHASSMRHYGLGPHRGRLNIQGGLYEDDLYDGGWCAGRNDPLQWFEVDARRLTKFTGVVTQGRNPNNYYRRRNEVTTTDNLDFRHHSYKEMRQLMKVVNEMCPNITRIYNIGKSYNGQKLYAIEISDNPGEHELGEPEFRYTAGSHGNEVLGRELLLLLMQFMCQEYLSRNTRIRRLVDETRIHLLPSVNPDGYEKACEAGSELSGWSLGRWSQDGLDIHHNFPDLNSVLWDAEAQKWVPRKFHNHHVPIPDWYRSTNATVAVETRALVSWMEKIPFVLGGNLQGGELVVTFPFDRTRSVTALREATPTADDHVFRWLAFSYASTHRLMTHASRRVCHTDDFAKEDGTINGASWHTAAGSMNDFSYLHTNCFELSMFVGCDKFPHETELPEEWENNRESLLVFMEQVHRGIKGVVRDVQGKGIANAIIAVDGINHDIRTASDGDYWRLLNPGEYRVTVRAEGFSVSSKVCSVGYDIGASRCDIVLGRSNLSRIKEIMQKFNKQPISMRQRLRQRHLLDT
;
A
#
# COMPACT_ATOMS: atom_id res chain seq x y z
N MET A 1 38.23 -19.69 21.56
CA MET A 1 38.20 -19.83 20.09
C MET A 1 38.10 -21.30 19.73
N ILE A 2 36.89 -21.78 19.39
CA ILE A 2 36.68 -23.14 18.88
C ILE A 2 37.02 -23.08 17.39
N ARG A 3 38.07 -23.79 16.96
CA ARG A 3 38.37 -23.94 15.52
C ARG A 3 37.18 -24.62 14.85
N GLN A 4 36.48 -23.93 13.96
CA GLN A 4 35.55 -24.56 13.03
C GLN A 4 36.31 -25.67 12.29
N LYS A 5 35.91 -26.92 12.49
CA LYS A 5 36.40 -28.03 11.66
C LYS A 5 35.82 -27.80 10.26
N ASN A 6 36.68 -27.60 9.27
CA ASN A 6 36.29 -27.65 7.86
C ASN A 6 35.58 -28.98 7.61
N CYS A 7 34.27 -28.92 7.37
CA CYS A 7 33.44 -30.06 7.00
C CYS A 7 33.23 -30.00 5.48
N PRO A 8 34.10 -30.64 4.68
CA PRO A 8 33.95 -30.60 3.23
C PRO A 8 32.63 -31.27 2.82
N PRO A 9 31.97 -30.81 1.73
CA PRO A 9 30.74 -31.40 1.24
C PRO A 9 30.94 -32.88 0.92
N LEU A 10 29.93 -33.71 1.21
CA LEU A 10 29.98 -35.16 1.02
C LEU A 10 30.18 -35.56 -0.46
N GLY A 11 29.79 -34.66 -1.38
CA GLY A 11 30.04 -34.82 -2.81
C GLY A 11 28.84 -35.27 -3.65
N LEU A 12 27.62 -34.97 -3.20
CA LEU A 12 26.41 -35.12 -4.03
C LEU A 12 26.49 -34.26 -5.30
N GLU A 13 26.98 -33.02 -5.18
CA GLU A 13 27.22 -32.09 -6.30
C GLU A 13 28.41 -32.48 -7.18
N THR A 14 29.52 -32.91 -6.56
CA THR A 14 30.79 -33.18 -7.24
C THR A 14 30.91 -34.60 -7.79
N LEU A 15 29.80 -35.37 -7.79
CA LEU A 15 29.72 -36.77 -8.23
C LEU A 15 30.71 -37.73 -7.52
N LYS A 16 31.26 -37.35 -6.36
CA LYS A 16 32.13 -38.23 -5.56
C LYS A 16 31.38 -39.39 -4.91
N ILE A 17 30.08 -39.22 -4.70
CA ILE A 17 29.17 -40.29 -4.29
C ILE A 17 28.70 -40.97 -5.57
N ASP A 18 28.98 -42.26 -5.73
CA ASP A 18 28.56 -43.04 -6.89
C ASP A 18 27.03 -43.27 -6.87
N ASP A 19 26.41 -43.49 -8.03
CA ASP A 19 24.96 -43.75 -8.13
C ASP A 19 24.51 -44.97 -7.31
N PHE A 20 25.39 -45.97 -7.15
CA PHE A 20 25.14 -47.16 -6.33
C PHE A 20 25.05 -46.88 -4.84
N GLN A 21 25.49 -45.70 -4.39
CA GLN A 21 25.37 -45.27 -2.99
C GLN A 21 24.06 -44.49 -2.75
N LEU A 22 23.22 -44.32 -3.76
CA LEU A 22 21.97 -43.58 -3.68
C LEU A 22 20.77 -44.50 -3.84
N HIS A 23 19.96 -44.58 -2.80
CA HIS A 23 18.73 -45.38 -2.79
C HIS A 23 17.53 -44.54 -2.43
N ALA A 24 16.34 -45.01 -2.82
CA ALA A 24 15.09 -44.37 -2.44
C ALA A 24 13.98 -45.42 -2.33
N SER A 25 13.00 -45.09 -1.50
CA SER A 25 11.73 -45.81 -1.35
C SER A 25 11.02 -46.12 -2.66
N SER A 26 11.00 -45.15 -3.58
CA SER A 26 10.39 -45.29 -4.90
C SER A 26 10.95 -44.23 -5.86
N MET A 27 10.65 -44.36 -7.14
CA MET A 27 10.90 -43.33 -8.14
C MET A 27 9.73 -43.25 -9.11
N ARG A 28 9.39 -42.03 -9.56
CA ARG A 28 8.28 -41.80 -10.51
C ARG A 28 8.55 -42.42 -11.89
N HIS A 29 9.77 -42.24 -12.40
CA HIS A 29 10.32 -42.91 -13.58
C HIS A 29 11.86 -42.85 -13.51
N TYR A 30 12.56 -43.53 -14.41
CA TYR A 30 14.03 -43.63 -14.37
C TYR A 30 14.72 -42.27 -14.37
N GLY A 31 14.28 -41.34 -15.24
CA GLY A 31 14.79 -39.97 -15.29
C GLY A 31 14.62 -39.17 -13.98
N LEU A 32 13.74 -39.60 -13.05
CA LEU A 32 13.56 -39.03 -11.72
C LEU A 32 14.03 -39.97 -10.59
N GLY A 33 14.98 -40.85 -10.91
CA GLY A 33 15.54 -41.82 -9.97
C GLY A 33 16.47 -41.20 -8.91
N PRO A 34 16.84 -41.97 -7.87
CA PRO A 34 17.72 -41.49 -6.80
C PRO A 34 19.09 -41.03 -7.29
N HIS A 35 19.60 -41.62 -8.38
CA HIS A 35 20.85 -41.20 -9.04
C HIS A 35 20.83 -39.74 -9.53
N ARG A 36 19.64 -39.16 -9.70
CA ARG A 36 19.43 -37.76 -10.10
C ARG A 36 19.20 -36.83 -8.90
N GLY A 37 19.04 -37.36 -7.69
CA GLY A 37 18.82 -36.62 -6.43
C GLY A 37 20.08 -35.92 -5.91
N ARG A 38 20.69 -35.10 -6.76
CA ARG A 38 21.97 -34.42 -6.51
C ARG A 38 21.81 -32.92 -6.69
N LEU A 39 22.65 -32.15 -6.01
CA LEU A 39 22.70 -30.70 -6.22
C LEU A 39 23.25 -30.38 -7.62
N ASN A 40 22.73 -29.32 -8.21
CA ASN A 40 23.08 -28.76 -9.51
C ASN A 40 22.89 -29.72 -10.70
N ILE A 41 22.07 -30.77 -10.55
CA ILE A 41 21.62 -31.59 -11.67
C ILE A 41 20.49 -30.89 -12.41
N GLN A 42 20.74 -30.59 -13.68
CA GLN A 42 19.75 -30.06 -14.61
C GLN A 42 19.02 -31.22 -15.31
N GLY A 43 17.72 -31.04 -15.54
CA GLY A 43 16.90 -31.95 -16.33
C GLY A 43 17.10 -31.75 -17.83
N GLY A 44 16.66 -32.73 -18.61
CA GLY A 44 16.50 -32.65 -20.06
C GLY A 44 15.51 -31.57 -20.49
N LEU A 45 15.42 -31.35 -21.80
CA LEU A 45 14.54 -30.32 -22.37
C LEU A 45 13.07 -30.77 -22.46
N TYR A 46 12.80 -32.07 -22.34
CA TYR A 46 11.47 -32.67 -22.51
C TYR A 46 11.03 -33.46 -21.26
N GLU A 47 9.72 -33.53 -21.01
CA GLU A 47 9.15 -34.46 -20.02
C GLU A 47 9.36 -35.91 -20.47
N ASP A 48 9.62 -36.79 -19.51
CA ASP A 48 9.94 -38.22 -19.72
C ASP A 48 11.28 -38.50 -20.43
N ASP A 49 12.17 -37.50 -20.51
CA ASP A 49 13.55 -37.73 -20.92
C ASP A 49 14.27 -38.71 -19.96
N LEU A 50 15.26 -39.41 -20.49
CA LEU A 50 16.07 -40.36 -19.71
C LEU A 50 16.81 -39.69 -18.54
N TYR A 51 16.92 -38.35 -18.53
CA TYR A 51 17.73 -37.55 -17.61
C TYR A 51 16.98 -36.33 -17.07
N ASP A 52 16.04 -36.55 -16.16
CA ASP A 52 15.23 -35.50 -15.55
C ASP A 52 15.94 -34.85 -14.33
N GLY A 53 15.55 -33.65 -13.91
CA GLY A 53 16.37 -32.76 -13.06
C GLY A 53 16.33 -32.98 -11.55
N GLY A 54 16.15 -34.21 -11.05
CA GLY A 54 16.05 -34.48 -9.61
C GLY A 54 15.45 -35.84 -9.26
N TRP A 55 15.32 -36.17 -7.97
CA TRP A 55 14.56 -37.34 -7.52
C TRP A 55 13.09 -36.96 -7.26
N CYS A 56 12.17 -37.81 -7.70
CA CYS A 56 10.74 -37.68 -7.39
C CYS A 56 10.20 -39.05 -6.96
N ALA A 57 9.59 -39.08 -5.76
CA ALA A 57 8.92 -40.28 -5.28
C ALA A 57 7.79 -40.69 -6.24
N GLY A 58 7.61 -42.00 -6.43
CA GLY A 58 6.53 -42.55 -7.26
C GLY A 58 5.16 -42.53 -6.58
N ARG A 59 5.09 -42.21 -5.28
CA ARG A 59 3.86 -42.14 -4.50
C ARG A 59 3.85 -40.88 -3.63
N ASN A 60 2.68 -40.28 -3.46
CA ASN A 60 2.48 -39.10 -2.61
C ASN A 60 2.00 -39.54 -1.22
N ASP A 61 2.94 -40.02 -0.40
CA ASP A 61 2.67 -40.45 0.97
C ASP A 61 3.89 -40.09 1.88
N PRO A 62 3.72 -40.03 3.21
CA PRO A 62 4.79 -39.61 4.11
C PRO A 62 5.85 -40.71 4.38
N LEU A 63 5.74 -41.89 3.77
CA LEU A 63 6.67 -43.01 3.97
C LEU A 63 7.82 -43.01 2.96
N GLN A 64 7.90 -41.98 2.11
CA GLN A 64 8.94 -41.87 1.11
C GLN A 64 10.26 -41.43 1.75
N TRP A 65 11.33 -42.14 1.40
CA TRP A 65 12.68 -41.89 1.87
C TRP A 65 13.69 -41.88 0.72
N PHE A 66 14.80 -41.18 0.95
CA PHE A 66 16.00 -41.09 0.12
C PHE A 66 17.22 -41.34 1.02
N GLU A 67 18.11 -42.22 0.59
CA GLU A 67 19.24 -42.73 1.37
C GLU A 67 20.56 -42.49 0.63
N VAL A 68 21.59 -42.12 1.40
CA VAL A 68 22.95 -41.93 0.92
C VAL A 68 23.90 -42.81 1.74
N ASP A 69 24.51 -43.80 1.11
CA ASP A 69 25.52 -44.65 1.72
C ASP A 69 26.87 -43.91 1.81
N ALA A 70 27.29 -43.58 3.04
CA ALA A 70 28.55 -42.89 3.29
C ALA A 70 29.80 -43.80 3.26
N ARG A 71 29.64 -45.13 3.05
CA ARG A 71 30.65 -46.21 3.09
C ARG A 71 31.43 -46.38 4.40
N ARG A 72 31.46 -45.36 5.25
CA ARG A 72 32.10 -45.34 6.57
C ARG A 72 31.29 -44.48 7.51
N LEU A 73 31.45 -44.72 8.81
CA LEU A 73 30.82 -43.94 9.86
C LEU A 73 31.16 -42.45 9.68
N THR A 74 30.17 -41.65 9.30
CA THR A 74 30.33 -40.24 8.92
C THR A 74 29.37 -39.39 9.72
N LYS A 75 29.87 -38.31 10.34
CA LYS A 75 29.03 -37.35 11.07
C LYS A 75 28.55 -36.27 10.11
N PHE A 76 27.25 -36.26 9.83
CA PHE A 76 26.61 -35.18 9.07
C PHE A 76 26.34 -33.98 9.99
N THR A 77 26.67 -32.77 9.51
CA THR A 77 26.50 -31.52 10.27
C THR A 77 25.41 -30.61 9.71
N GLY A 78 24.84 -30.94 8.55
CA GLY A 78 23.77 -30.18 7.90
C GLY A 78 23.35 -30.85 6.59
N VAL A 79 22.22 -30.40 6.03
CA VAL A 79 21.67 -30.85 4.75
C VAL A 79 21.36 -29.61 3.91
N VAL A 80 21.74 -29.65 2.63
CA VAL A 80 21.37 -28.64 1.63
C VAL A 80 20.42 -29.30 0.65
N THR A 81 19.30 -28.66 0.35
CA THR A 81 18.27 -29.17 -0.55
C THR A 81 18.12 -28.23 -1.74
N GLN A 82 17.77 -28.81 -2.90
CA GLN A 82 17.43 -28.09 -4.12
C GLN A 82 16.17 -28.72 -4.72
N GLY A 83 15.25 -27.89 -5.18
CA GLY A 83 14.05 -28.35 -5.89
C GLY A 83 14.36 -28.78 -7.33
N ARG A 84 13.53 -29.66 -7.90
CA ARG A 84 13.63 -30.01 -9.33
C ARG A 84 13.39 -28.76 -10.19
N ASN A 85 14.20 -28.56 -11.23
CA ASN A 85 13.92 -27.57 -12.27
C ASN A 85 12.61 -27.94 -13.00
N PRO A 86 11.54 -27.14 -12.96
CA PRO A 86 10.30 -27.48 -13.67
C PRO A 86 10.53 -27.48 -15.19
N ASN A 87 9.96 -28.48 -15.89
CA ASN A 87 10.06 -28.55 -17.35
C ASN A 87 9.39 -27.32 -18.00
N ASN A 88 10.20 -26.54 -18.71
CA ASN A 88 9.88 -25.27 -19.35
C ASN A 88 8.89 -25.34 -20.54
N TYR A 89 8.28 -26.48 -20.82
CA TYR A 89 7.40 -26.63 -22.00
C TYR A 89 5.97 -26.11 -21.76
N TYR A 90 5.42 -26.31 -20.55
CA TYR A 90 4.12 -25.70 -20.19
C TYR A 90 4.25 -24.24 -19.76
N ARG A 91 5.43 -23.80 -19.28
CA ARG A 91 5.68 -22.38 -18.98
C ARG A 91 5.81 -21.54 -20.26
N ARG A 92 6.46 -22.06 -21.32
CA ARG A 92 6.62 -21.33 -22.60
C ARG A 92 5.34 -21.10 -23.41
N ARG A 93 4.28 -21.89 -23.22
CA ARG A 93 2.99 -21.65 -23.90
C ARG A 93 2.12 -20.59 -23.22
N ASN A 94 2.39 -20.31 -21.96
CA ASN A 94 1.72 -19.30 -21.14
C ASN A 94 2.69 -18.22 -20.63
N GLU A 95 3.90 -18.12 -21.21
CA GLU A 95 4.81 -17.02 -20.94
C GLU A 95 4.08 -15.77 -21.38
N VAL A 96 3.63 -14.98 -20.41
CA VAL A 96 3.19 -13.63 -20.66
C VAL A 96 4.46 -12.85 -20.93
N THR A 97 4.97 -12.95 -22.15
CA THR A 97 6.04 -12.08 -22.60
C THR A 97 5.41 -10.71 -22.76
N THR A 98 5.64 -9.83 -21.78
CA THR A 98 5.23 -8.44 -21.89
C THR A 98 5.77 -7.86 -23.19
N THR A 99 4.93 -7.12 -23.90
CA THR A 99 5.34 -6.37 -25.11
C THR A 99 5.91 -5.01 -24.74
N ASP A 100 5.84 -4.62 -23.46
CA ASP A 100 6.24 -3.31 -22.99
C ASP A 100 7.77 -3.23 -22.92
N ASN A 101 8.34 -2.18 -23.52
CA ASN A 101 9.78 -1.96 -23.52
C ASN A 101 10.20 -1.17 -22.27
N LEU A 102 10.26 -1.86 -21.13
CA LEU A 102 10.59 -1.30 -19.81
C LEU A 102 11.90 -1.88 -19.26
N ASP A 103 12.54 -1.18 -18.31
CA ASP A 103 13.77 -1.64 -17.64
C ASP A 103 13.46 -2.67 -16.55
N PHE A 104 13.39 -3.96 -16.91
CA PHE A 104 13.12 -5.08 -16.00
C PHE A 104 14.40 -5.57 -15.29
N ARG A 105 14.71 -4.97 -14.15
CA ARG A 105 15.81 -5.38 -13.25
C ARG A 105 15.61 -4.73 -11.88
N HIS A 106 16.44 -5.11 -10.91
CA HIS A 106 16.45 -4.43 -9.61
C HIS A 106 17.28 -3.15 -9.69
N HIS A 107 16.75 -2.05 -9.16
CA HIS A 107 17.40 -0.75 -9.22
C HIS A 107 18.00 -0.38 -7.87
N SER A 108 19.33 -0.24 -7.77
CA SER A 108 19.94 0.44 -6.60
C SER A 108 19.36 1.84 -6.41
N TYR A 109 19.52 2.45 -5.24
CA TYR A 109 19.05 3.81 -5.00
C TYR A 109 19.58 4.82 -6.02
N LYS A 110 20.84 4.65 -6.47
CA LYS A 110 21.43 5.50 -7.51
C LYS A 110 20.74 5.30 -8.87
N GLU A 111 20.48 4.04 -9.24
CA GLU A 111 19.84 3.70 -10.51
C GLU A 111 18.36 4.08 -10.54
N MET A 112 17.64 3.88 -9.43
CA MET A 112 16.26 4.34 -9.26
C MET A 112 16.16 5.84 -9.54
N ARG A 113 17.05 6.64 -8.93
CA ARG A 113 17.10 8.09 -9.18
C ARG A 113 17.41 8.43 -10.63
N GLN A 114 18.30 7.66 -11.26
CA GLN A 114 18.64 7.86 -12.67
C GLN A 114 17.45 7.53 -13.57
N LEU A 115 16.73 6.44 -13.31
CA LEU A 115 15.52 6.06 -14.04
C LEU A 115 14.43 7.11 -13.91
N MET A 116 14.13 7.57 -12.68
CA MET A 116 13.16 8.64 -12.46
C MET A 116 13.53 9.90 -13.26
N LYS A 117 14.82 10.26 -13.28
CA LYS A 117 15.33 11.38 -14.07
C LYS A 117 15.12 11.17 -15.57
N VAL A 118 15.40 9.98 -16.09
CA VAL A 118 15.17 9.64 -17.50
C VAL A 118 13.68 9.75 -17.86
N VAL A 119 12.78 9.25 -17.02
CA VAL A 119 11.32 9.38 -17.20
C VAL A 119 10.92 10.86 -17.22
N ASN A 120 11.46 11.66 -16.30
CA ASN A 120 11.17 13.10 -16.26
C ASN A 120 11.71 13.86 -17.48
N GLU A 121 12.88 13.49 -18.00
CA GLU A 121 13.43 14.06 -19.23
C GLU A 121 12.65 13.61 -20.48
N MET A 122 12.04 12.41 -20.46
CA MET A 122 11.21 11.88 -21.54
C MET A 122 9.82 12.53 -21.59
N CYS A 123 9.23 12.82 -20.43
CA CYS A 123 7.91 13.44 -20.30
C CYS A 123 7.93 14.69 -19.39
N PRO A 124 8.69 15.75 -19.72
CA PRO A 124 8.89 16.89 -18.82
C PRO A 124 7.62 17.72 -18.60
N ASN A 125 6.71 17.71 -19.58
CA ASN A 125 5.47 18.49 -19.50
C ASN A 125 4.44 17.89 -18.55
N ILE A 126 4.54 16.58 -18.27
CA ILE A 126 3.55 15.87 -17.46
C ILE A 126 4.15 15.26 -16.19
N THR A 127 5.43 15.50 -15.91
CA THR A 127 6.07 14.89 -14.74
C THR A 127 6.89 15.89 -13.94
N ARG A 128 6.98 15.66 -12.63
CA ARG A 128 7.85 16.43 -11.74
C ARG A 128 8.38 15.57 -10.60
N ILE A 129 9.71 15.55 -10.45
CA ILE A 129 10.35 14.86 -9.33
C ILE A 129 10.47 15.82 -8.15
N TYR A 130 10.09 15.37 -6.96
CA TYR A 130 10.28 16.12 -5.73
C TYR A 130 10.69 15.20 -4.57
N ASN A 131 11.18 15.82 -3.49
CA ASN A 131 11.64 15.11 -2.31
C ASN A 131 10.70 15.38 -1.14
N ILE A 132 10.26 14.32 -0.44
CA ILE A 132 9.37 14.46 0.72
C ILE A 132 10.11 14.49 2.06
N GLY A 133 11.37 14.05 2.09
CA GLY A 133 12.13 13.95 3.34
C GLY A 133 13.50 13.32 3.14
N LYS A 134 14.05 12.75 4.19
CA LYS A 134 15.28 11.95 4.11
C LYS A 134 15.15 10.71 5.00
N SER A 135 15.81 9.63 4.59
CA SER A 135 16.01 8.45 5.42
C SER A 135 17.00 8.75 6.53
N TYR A 136 17.14 7.82 7.45
CA TYR A 136 18.10 7.92 8.55
C TYR A 136 19.54 8.15 8.06
N ASN A 137 19.99 7.44 7.01
CA ASN A 137 21.32 7.62 6.43
C ASN A 137 21.41 8.82 5.46
N GLY A 138 20.36 9.65 5.39
CA GLY A 138 20.35 10.89 4.62
C GLY A 138 20.00 10.73 3.13
N GLN A 139 19.54 9.54 2.71
CA GLN A 139 19.01 9.33 1.37
C GLN A 139 17.69 10.09 1.23
N LYS A 140 17.45 10.72 0.08
CA LYS A 140 16.23 11.49 -0.17
C LYS A 140 15.10 10.55 -0.56
N LEU A 141 13.91 10.78 -0.01
CA LEU A 141 12.69 10.05 -0.39
C LEU A 141 12.08 10.76 -1.59
N TYR A 142 12.42 10.28 -2.78
CA TYR A 142 11.96 10.86 -4.04
C TYR A 142 10.59 10.31 -4.45
N ALA A 143 9.67 11.22 -4.75
CA ALA A 143 8.42 10.91 -5.43
C ALA A 143 8.42 11.53 -6.83
N ILE A 144 7.75 10.88 -7.77
CA ILE A 144 7.43 11.46 -9.07
C ILE A 144 5.94 11.77 -9.13
N GLU A 145 5.65 13.00 -9.49
CA GLU A 145 4.32 13.52 -9.79
C GLU A 145 4.05 13.32 -11.29
N ILE A 146 2.86 12.87 -11.66
CA ILE A 146 2.39 12.70 -13.04
C ILE A 146 1.00 13.35 -13.15
N SER A 147 0.88 14.41 -13.95
CA SER A 147 -0.35 15.21 -14.19
C SER A 147 -0.11 16.07 -15.43
N ASP A 148 -1.15 16.53 -16.12
CA ASP A 148 -1.00 17.50 -17.23
C ASP A 148 -0.54 18.89 -16.76
N ASN A 149 -0.71 19.24 -15.48
CA ASN A 149 -0.19 20.47 -14.88
C ASN A 149 0.67 20.22 -13.61
N PRO A 150 1.87 19.65 -13.77
CA PRO A 150 2.67 19.19 -12.64
C PRO A 150 3.20 20.36 -11.79
N GLY A 151 2.92 20.30 -10.49
CA GLY A 151 3.33 21.24 -9.45
C GLY A 151 2.16 21.99 -8.82
N GLU A 152 1.01 22.01 -9.49
CA GLU A 152 -0.17 22.75 -9.08
C GLU A 152 -1.33 21.79 -8.78
N HIS A 153 -2.19 22.18 -7.85
CA HIS A 153 -3.44 21.46 -7.58
C HIS A 153 -4.55 22.13 -8.38
N GLU A 154 -5.30 21.38 -9.18
CA GLU A 154 -6.39 21.90 -9.98
C GLU A 154 -7.75 21.62 -9.34
N LEU A 155 -8.65 22.61 -9.42
CA LEU A 155 -9.95 22.55 -8.77
C LEU A 155 -10.78 21.35 -9.26
N GLY A 156 -11.06 20.40 -8.36
CA GLY A 156 -11.84 19.21 -8.66
C GLY A 156 -11.05 18.05 -9.29
N GLU A 157 -9.74 18.22 -9.46
CA GLU A 157 -8.80 17.15 -9.82
C GLU A 157 -8.39 16.37 -8.55
N PRO A 158 -8.73 15.08 -8.43
CA PRO A 158 -8.35 14.30 -7.27
C PRO A 158 -6.85 14.01 -7.23
N GLU A 159 -6.33 13.99 -6.01
CA GLU A 159 -4.95 13.61 -5.71
C GLU A 159 -4.87 12.11 -5.37
N PHE A 160 -4.07 11.35 -6.12
CA PHE A 160 -3.85 9.91 -5.92
C PHE A 160 -2.40 9.62 -5.50
N ARG A 161 -2.18 8.61 -4.65
CA ARG A 161 -0.81 8.14 -4.35
C ARG A 161 -0.61 6.63 -4.37
N TYR A 162 0.55 6.21 -4.86
CA TYR A 162 1.13 4.91 -4.55
C TYR A 162 2.42 5.06 -3.76
N THR A 163 2.58 4.23 -2.74
CA THR A 163 3.82 4.07 -1.98
C THR A 163 4.31 2.62 -2.05
N ALA A 164 5.62 2.44 -2.02
CA ALA A 164 6.22 1.12 -1.91
C ALA A 164 7.52 1.15 -1.11
N GLY A 165 7.99 -0.04 -0.74
CA GLY A 165 9.26 -0.21 -0.04
C GLY A 165 9.24 0.41 1.37
N SER A 166 8.09 0.40 2.07
CA SER A 166 8.04 0.67 3.52
C SER A 166 8.87 -0.36 4.30
N HIS A 167 8.82 -1.61 3.82
CA HIS A 167 9.82 -2.63 4.13
C HIS A 167 10.84 -2.69 2.99
N GLY A 168 12.12 -2.46 3.29
CA GLY A 168 13.15 -2.36 2.25
C GLY A 168 13.39 -3.67 1.49
N ASN A 169 13.08 -4.82 2.10
CA ASN A 169 13.21 -6.14 1.46
C ASN A 169 11.97 -6.59 0.68
N GLU A 170 10.90 -5.80 0.66
CA GLU A 170 9.70 -6.07 -0.14
C GLU A 170 9.81 -5.31 -1.47
N VAL A 171 10.64 -5.85 -2.36
CA VAL A 171 11.20 -5.17 -3.54
C VAL A 171 10.21 -5.10 -4.70
N LEU A 172 9.33 -6.08 -4.87
CA LEU A 172 8.44 -6.12 -6.03
C LEU A 172 7.61 -4.83 -6.18
N GLY A 173 7.03 -4.32 -5.08
CA GLY A 173 6.27 -3.08 -5.11
C GLY A 173 7.09 -1.87 -5.57
N ARG A 174 8.36 -1.78 -5.18
CA ARG A 174 9.29 -0.72 -5.61
C ARG A 174 9.47 -0.76 -7.12
N GLU A 175 9.79 -1.93 -7.65
CA GLU A 175 10.04 -2.10 -9.09
C GLU A 175 8.76 -1.90 -9.91
N LEU A 176 7.60 -2.36 -9.43
CA LEU A 176 6.30 -2.09 -10.07
C LEU A 176 6.03 -0.58 -10.23
N LEU A 177 6.38 0.25 -9.23
CA LEU A 177 6.21 1.71 -9.37
C LEU A 177 7.19 2.34 -10.36
N LEU A 178 8.43 1.81 -10.46
CA LEU A 178 9.42 2.25 -11.47
C LEU A 178 9.01 1.84 -12.88
N LEU A 179 8.41 0.66 -13.04
CA LEU A 179 7.83 0.21 -14.30
C LEU A 179 6.59 1.04 -14.66
N LEU A 180 5.71 1.32 -13.70
CA LEU A 180 4.50 2.10 -13.91
C LEU A 180 4.80 3.52 -14.40
N MET A 181 5.78 4.22 -13.81
CA MET A 181 6.13 5.57 -14.25
C MET A 181 6.71 5.60 -15.69
N GLN A 182 7.48 4.57 -16.07
CA GLN A 182 7.95 4.41 -17.46
C GLN A 182 6.79 4.16 -18.40
N PHE A 183 5.92 3.19 -18.05
CA PHE A 183 4.76 2.81 -18.84
C PHE A 183 3.82 3.99 -19.07
N MET A 184 3.46 4.74 -18.02
CA MET A 184 2.57 5.90 -18.14
C MET A 184 3.13 6.97 -19.08
N CYS A 185 4.44 7.26 -18.99
CA CYS A 185 5.08 8.21 -19.89
C CYS A 185 5.11 7.71 -21.35
N GLN A 186 5.49 6.44 -21.58
CA GLN A 186 5.52 5.84 -22.92
C GLN A 186 4.13 5.80 -23.57
N GLU A 187 3.10 5.38 -22.83
CA GLU A 187 1.72 5.30 -23.31
C GLU A 187 1.09 6.69 -23.55
N TYR A 188 1.43 7.67 -22.71
CA TYR A 188 1.00 9.05 -22.91
C TYR A 188 1.56 9.64 -24.22
N LEU A 189 2.85 9.39 -24.50
CA LEU A 189 3.50 9.78 -25.76
C LEU A 189 2.90 9.05 -26.96
N SER A 190 2.56 7.77 -26.78
CA SER A 190 1.90 6.93 -27.79
C SER A 190 0.41 7.27 -28.01
N ARG A 191 -0.11 8.25 -27.26
CA ARG A 191 -1.50 8.74 -27.34
C ARG A 191 -2.55 7.71 -26.92
N ASN A 192 -2.21 6.82 -25.98
CA ASN A 192 -3.19 5.94 -25.37
C ASN A 192 -4.28 6.76 -24.66
N THR A 193 -5.54 6.59 -25.07
CA THR A 193 -6.66 7.41 -24.57
C THR A 193 -6.94 7.19 -23.10
N ARG A 194 -6.73 5.96 -22.58
CA ARG A 194 -6.94 5.63 -21.17
C ARG A 194 -5.91 6.35 -20.30
N ILE A 195 -4.63 6.24 -20.65
CA ILE A 195 -3.54 6.86 -19.88
C ILE A 195 -3.58 8.38 -19.97
N ARG A 196 -3.88 8.96 -21.15
CA ARG A 196 -4.05 10.41 -21.27
C ARG A 196 -5.16 10.92 -20.38
N ARG A 197 -6.34 10.31 -20.46
CA ARG A 197 -7.46 10.68 -19.58
C ARG A 197 -7.08 10.57 -18.10
N LEU A 198 -6.36 9.52 -17.72
CA LEU A 198 -5.93 9.35 -16.33
C LEU A 198 -4.98 10.47 -15.89
N VAL A 199 -4.03 10.88 -16.74
CA VAL A 199 -3.08 11.98 -16.47
C VAL A 199 -3.75 13.36 -16.51
N ASP A 200 -4.71 13.58 -17.41
CA ASP A 200 -5.41 14.86 -17.58
C ASP A 200 -6.53 15.08 -16.53
N GLU A 201 -6.98 14.01 -15.87
CA GLU A 201 -8.05 14.08 -14.86
C GLU A 201 -7.56 13.78 -13.44
N THR A 202 -6.30 13.40 -13.24
CA THR A 202 -5.77 12.94 -11.95
C THR A 202 -4.34 13.39 -11.73
N ARG A 203 -4.08 13.89 -10.52
CA ARG A 203 -2.73 14.16 -10.08
C ARG A 203 -2.17 12.99 -9.30
N ILE A 204 -1.22 12.31 -9.93
CA ILE A 204 -0.72 11.00 -9.49
C ILE A 204 0.66 11.17 -8.85
N HIS A 205 0.83 10.63 -7.65
CA HIS A 205 2.10 10.66 -6.94
C HIS A 205 2.63 9.25 -6.66
N LEU A 206 3.80 8.93 -7.20
CA LEU A 206 4.43 7.62 -7.04
C LEU A 206 5.71 7.76 -6.18
N LEU A 207 5.73 7.09 -5.03
CA LEU A 207 6.87 7.01 -4.11
C LEU A 207 7.41 5.57 -4.09
N PRO A 208 8.40 5.23 -4.93
CA PRO A 208 8.89 3.86 -5.09
C PRO A 208 9.64 3.30 -3.87
N SER A 209 10.16 4.15 -2.99
CA SER A 209 11.02 3.72 -1.89
C SER A 209 10.89 4.58 -0.65
N VAL A 210 10.07 4.14 0.28
CA VAL A 210 9.95 4.74 1.62
C VAL A 210 11.18 4.46 2.48
N ASN A 211 11.71 3.22 2.44
CA ASN A 211 12.86 2.77 3.21
C ASN A 211 14.06 2.44 2.29
N PRO A 212 14.70 3.46 1.66
CA PRO A 212 15.86 3.21 0.80
C PRO A 212 17.05 2.62 1.56
N ASP A 213 17.19 2.91 2.87
CA ASP A 213 18.28 2.37 3.70
C ASP A 213 18.15 0.86 3.92
N GLY A 214 16.94 0.39 4.19
CA GLY A 214 16.63 -1.04 4.29
C GLY A 214 16.81 -1.74 2.95
N TYR A 215 16.39 -1.10 1.86
CA TYR A 215 16.52 -1.65 0.52
C TYR A 215 17.98 -1.89 0.11
N GLU A 216 18.89 -0.92 0.32
CA GLU A 216 20.30 -1.11 -0.06
C GLU A 216 20.91 -2.33 0.64
N LYS A 217 20.59 -2.58 1.92
CA LYS A 217 21.05 -3.77 2.65
C LYS A 217 20.53 -5.07 2.03
N ALA A 218 19.25 -5.09 1.64
CA ALA A 218 18.65 -6.26 1.00
C ALA A 218 19.25 -6.47 -0.40
N CYS A 219 19.43 -5.40 -1.17
CA CYS A 219 19.98 -5.40 -2.52
C CYS A 219 21.45 -5.86 -2.54
N GLU A 220 22.26 -5.44 -1.58
CA GLU A 220 23.66 -5.89 -1.44
C GLU A 220 23.77 -7.40 -1.17
N ALA A 221 22.82 -7.98 -0.44
CA ALA A 221 22.76 -9.42 -0.21
C ALA A 221 22.24 -10.19 -1.44
N GLY A 222 21.37 -9.56 -2.23
CA GLY A 222 20.70 -10.16 -3.38
C GLY A 222 19.40 -10.87 -3.02
N SER A 223 18.59 -11.14 -4.05
CA SER A 223 17.27 -11.78 -3.93
C SER A 223 17.32 -13.11 -3.17
N GLU A 224 18.33 -13.94 -3.46
CA GLU A 224 18.47 -15.28 -2.87
C GLU A 224 18.81 -15.30 -1.37
N LEU A 225 19.42 -14.22 -0.86
CA LEU A 225 20.00 -14.18 0.51
C LEU A 225 19.32 -13.18 1.44
N SER A 226 18.52 -12.24 0.92
CA SER A 226 17.84 -11.22 1.71
C SER A 226 16.82 -11.81 2.70
N GLY A 227 16.11 -12.86 2.29
CA GLY A 227 15.15 -13.58 3.13
C GLY A 227 14.07 -12.67 3.74
N TRP A 228 13.54 -13.07 4.89
CA TRP A 228 12.35 -12.44 5.49
C TRP A 228 12.62 -11.14 6.25
N SER A 229 13.86 -10.91 6.68
CA SER A 229 14.18 -9.94 7.73
C SER A 229 15.24 -8.91 7.33
N LEU A 230 16.21 -9.27 6.49
CA LEU A 230 17.33 -8.38 6.17
C LEU A 230 16.82 -7.21 5.34
N GLY A 231 16.91 -5.99 5.87
CA GLY A 231 16.44 -4.79 5.18
C GLY A 231 14.95 -4.46 5.38
N ARG A 232 14.22 -5.23 6.20
CA ARG A 232 12.81 -4.96 6.50
C ARG A 232 12.61 -3.64 7.23
N TRP A 233 13.28 -3.46 8.37
CA TRP A 233 13.11 -2.29 9.23
C TRP A 233 13.92 -1.09 8.75
N SER A 234 13.59 0.10 9.26
CA SER A 234 14.42 1.29 9.13
C SER A 234 15.80 1.07 9.75
N GLN A 235 16.73 2.00 9.51
CA GLN A 235 18.09 1.92 10.05
C GLN A 235 18.13 1.85 11.59
N ASP A 236 17.19 2.50 12.27
CA ASP A 236 17.02 2.50 13.72
C ASP A 236 16.14 1.35 14.25
N GLY A 237 15.76 0.40 13.39
CA GLY A 237 15.07 -0.84 13.79
C GLY A 237 13.55 -0.72 13.95
N LEU A 238 12.94 0.31 13.36
CA LEU A 238 11.50 0.55 13.42
C LEU A 238 10.80 0.00 12.17
N ASP A 239 9.60 -0.53 12.34
CA ASP A 239 8.75 -0.96 11.23
C ASP A 239 7.95 0.26 10.76
N ILE A 240 8.35 0.87 9.64
CA ILE A 240 7.80 2.14 9.17
C ILE A 240 6.29 2.05 8.92
N HIS A 241 5.80 0.90 8.42
CA HIS A 241 4.37 0.72 8.14
C HIS A 241 3.54 0.75 9.44
N HIS A 242 4.12 0.31 10.56
CA HIS A 242 3.47 0.23 11.88
C HIS A 242 3.97 1.29 12.88
N ASN A 243 4.63 2.35 12.41
CA ASN A 243 5.20 3.38 13.26
C ASN A 243 4.38 4.70 13.28
N PHE A 244 3.21 4.73 12.65
CA PHE A 244 2.28 5.86 12.67
C PHE A 244 1.61 6.01 14.04
N PRO A 245 1.04 7.19 14.39
CA PRO A 245 0.34 7.32 15.67
C PRO A 245 -0.90 6.43 15.68
N ASP A 246 -1.10 5.70 16.79
CA ASP A 246 -2.30 4.89 17.00
C ASP A 246 -3.52 5.79 17.28
N LEU A 247 -4.16 6.23 16.20
CA LEU A 247 -5.36 7.09 16.24
C LEU A 247 -6.63 6.27 16.53
N ASN A 248 -6.59 4.95 16.34
CA ASN A 248 -7.69 4.06 16.68
C ASN A 248 -8.00 4.13 18.18
N SER A 249 -6.98 4.05 19.04
CA SER A 249 -7.14 4.19 20.51
C SER A 249 -7.83 5.51 20.83
N VAL A 250 -7.32 6.59 20.26
CA VAL A 250 -7.79 7.95 20.53
C VAL A 250 -9.27 8.10 20.15
N LEU A 251 -9.64 7.62 18.96
CA LEU A 251 -11.02 7.68 18.48
C LEU A 251 -11.94 6.80 19.34
N TRP A 252 -11.58 5.54 19.59
CA TRP A 252 -12.44 4.61 20.32
C TRP A 252 -12.62 5.00 21.79
N ASP A 253 -11.59 5.57 22.42
CA ASP A 253 -11.72 6.14 23.78
C ASP A 253 -12.69 7.32 23.79
N ALA A 254 -12.64 8.20 22.78
CA ALA A 254 -13.59 9.30 22.64
C ALA A 254 -15.02 8.80 22.35
N GLU A 255 -15.19 7.73 21.58
CA GLU A 255 -16.48 7.08 21.34
C GLU A 255 -17.05 6.47 22.64
N ALA A 256 -16.22 5.75 23.41
CA ALA A 256 -16.61 5.17 24.69
C ALA A 256 -17.09 6.25 25.68
N GLN A 257 -16.48 7.43 25.64
CA GLN A 257 -16.87 8.60 26.43
C GLN A 257 -18.04 9.40 25.84
N LYS A 258 -18.61 8.97 24.71
CA LYS A 258 -19.71 9.63 23.97
C LYS A 258 -19.38 11.06 23.55
N TRP A 259 -18.12 11.30 23.19
CA TRP A 259 -17.65 12.61 22.73
C TRP A 259 -17.83 12.81 21.22
N VAL A 260 -17.88 11.73 20.44
CA VAL A 260 -18.06 11.78 18.98
C VAL A 260 -19.54 11.95 18.60
N PRO A 261 -19.94 12.84 17.65
CA PRO A 261 -19.10 13.79 16.91
C PRO A 261 -19.04 15.21 17.54
N ARG A 262 -19.65 15.44 18.71
CA ARG A 262 -19.90 16.81 19.23
C ARG A 262 -18.69 17.48 19.89
N LYS A 263 -17.87 16.70 20.60
CA LYS A 263 -16.67 17.15 21.30
C LYS A 263 -15.39 16.62 20.65
N PHE A 264 -15.51 15.58 19.84
CA PHE A 264 -14.42 14.95 19.12
C PHE A 264 -14.90 14.57 17.72
N HIS A 265 -14.09 14.79 16.68
CA HIS A 265 -14.48 14.51 15.30
C HIS A 265 -14.30 13.03 14.95
N ASN A 266 -15.16 12.48 14.10
CA ASN A 266 -15.05 11.12 13.54
C ASN A 266 -14.06 11.03 12.36
N HIS A 267 -13.31 12.10 12.11
CA HIS A 267 -12.38 12.31 11.00
C HIS A 267 -11.31 13.31 11.43
N HIS A 268 -10.17 13.32 10.76
CA HIS A 268 -9.06 14.23 11.07
C HIS A 268 -8.69 14.22 12.56
N VAL A 269 -8.60 13.01 13.12
CA VAL A 269 -8.23 12.76 14.52
C VAL A 269 -6.86 13.40 14.77
N PRO A 270 -6.71 14.34 15.72
CA PRO A 270 -5.46 15.06 15.89
C PRO A 270 -4.32 14.13 16.31
N ILE A 271 -3.12 14.34 15.74
CA ILE A 271 -1.90 13.64 16.15
C ILE A 271 -1.58 14.05 17.60
N PRO A 272 -1.40 13.09 18.53
CA PRO A 272 -1.06 13.41 19.92
C PRO A 272 0.23 14.23 20.06
N ASP A 273 0.25 15.20 20.97
CA ASP A 273 1.41 16.09 21.18
C ASP A 273 2.71 15.32 21.49
N TRP A 274 2.59 14.21 22.22
CA TRP A 274 3.75 13.36 22.53
C TRP A 274 4.39 12.78 21.27
N TYR A 275 3.63 12.49 20.22
CA TYR A 275 4.14 11.93 18.96
C TYR A 275 4.92 12.97 18.14
N ARG A 276 4.57 14.25 18.30
CA ARG A 276 5.28 15.39 17.70
C ARG A 276 6.59 15.74 18.43
N SER A 277 6.79 15.22 19.63
CA SER A 277 8.02 15.41 20.38
C SER A 277 9.22 14.82 19.65
N THR A 278 10.38 15.49 19.74
CA THR A 278 11.66 15.01 19.23
C THR A 278 12.13 13.72 19.92
N ASN A 279 11.63 13.46 21.14
CA ASN A 279 12.00 12.29 21.92
C ASN A 279 11.10 11.07 21.64
N ALA A 280 10.07 11.22 20.79
CA ALA A 280 9.22 10.10 20.43
C ALA A 280 9.94 9.16 19.46
N THR A 281 9.77 7.85 19.69
CA THR A 281 10.32 6.77 18.85
C THR A 281 9.57 6.68 17.52
N VAL A 282 9.90 7.60 16.61
CA VAL A 282 9.28 7.70 15.29
C VAL A 282 10.38 7.84 14.25
N ALA A 283 10.38 6.92 13.27
CA ALA A 283 11.33 6.91 12.17
C ALA A 283 11.22 8.22 11.37
N VAL A 284 12.35 8.69 10.86
CA VAL A 284 12.40 9.96 10.09
C VAL A 284 11.61 9.85 8.78
N GLU A 285 11.55 8.65 8.21
CA GLU A 285 10.73 8.28 7.06
C GLU A 285 9.24 8.41 7.38
N THR A 286 8.80 7.91 8.54
CA THR A 286 7.40 8.05 9.01
C THR A 286 7.02 9.52 9.17
N ARG A 287 7.90 10.35 9.75
CA ARG A 287 7.64 11.80 9.88
C ARG A 287 7.52 12.48 8.52
N ALA A 288 8.35 12.09 7.55
CA ALA A 288 8.26 12.61 6.19
C ALA A 288 6.94 12.22 5.50
N LEU A 289 6.49 10.97 5.67
CA LEU A 289 5.20 10.50 5.16
C LEU A 289 4.02 11.25 5.79
N VAL A 290 4.00 11.41 7.11
CA VAL A 290 2.96 12.18 7.82
C VAL A 290 2.86 13.61 7.26
N SER A 291 4.00 14.32 7.14
CA SER A 291 4.01 15.67 6.58
C SER A 291 3.59 15.72 5.11
N TRP A 292 3.88 14.67 4.34
CA TRP A 292 3.45 14.58 2.94
C TRP A 292 1.94 14.35 2.82
N MET A 293 1.37 13.47 3.65
CA MET A 293 -0.06 13.20 3.73
C MET A 293 -0.87 14.39 4.26
N GLU A 294 -0.32 15.21 5.16
CA GLU A 294 -0.96 16.45 5.63
C GLU A 294 -0.93 17.58 4.57
N LYS A 295 0.04 17.53 3.64
CA LYS A 295 0.30 18.62 2.68
C LYS A 295 -0.56 18.54 1.43
N ILE A 296 -0.84 17.33 0.94
CA ILE A 296 -1.56 17.10 -0.31
C ILE A 296 -2.91 16.46 0.02
N PRO A 297 -4.04 16.96 -0.54
CA PRO A 297 -5.37 16.45 -0.24
C PRO A 297 -5.66 15.10 -0.91
N PHE A 298 -4.86 14.08 -0.58
CA PHE A 298 -5.01 12.72 -1.12
C PHE A 298 -6.42 12.17 -0.89
N VAL A 299 -6.99 11.59 -1.94
CA VAL A 299 -8.33 10.98 -1.94
C VAL A 299 -8.23 9.46 -1.82
N LEU A 300 -7.34 8.85 -2.60
CA LEU A 300 -7.11 7.41 -2.63
C LEU A 300 -5.61 7.11 -2.63
N GLY A 301 -5.22 6.14 -1.83
CA GLY A 301 -3.84 5.70 -1.65
C GLY A 301 -3.72 4.18 -1.70
N GLY A 302 -2.60 3.69 -2.23
CA GLY A 302 -2.23 2.28 -2.14
C GLY A 302 -0.79 2.12 -1.67
N ASN A 303 -0.54 1.17 -0.78
CA ASN A 303 0.81 0.79 -0.38
C ASN A 303 1.13 -0.63 -0.85
N LEU A 304 2.16 -0.77 -1.69
CA LEU A 304 2.59 -2.05 -2.21
C LEU A 304 3.56 -2.72 -1.23
N GLN A 305 3.19 -3.91 -0.76
CA GLN A 305 3.93 -4.76 0.17
C GLN A 305 4.22 -6.12 -0.48
N GLY A 306 5.07 -6.91 0.17
CA GLY A 306 5.47 -8.23 -0.32
C GLY A 306 5.42 -9.31 0.76
N GLY A 307 5.43 -10.56 0.32
CA GLY A 307 5.46 -11.74 1.18
C GLY A 307 4.13 -12.46 1.31
N GLU A 308 3.06 -11.95 0.71
CA GLU A 308 1.75 -12.60 0.60
C GLU A 308 1.08 -12.15 -0.70
N LEU A 309 -0.08 -12.72 -1.02
CA LEU A 309 -0.86 -12.35 -2.20
C LEU A 309 -2.32 -12.09 -1.81
N VAL A 310 -2.59 -10.84 -1.40
CA VAL A 310 -3.88 -10.38 -0.86
C VAL A 310 -3.94 -8.86 -0.81
N VAL A 311 -5.14 -8.28 -0.88
CA VAL A 311 -5.36 -6.85 -0.59
C VAL A 311 -5.97 -6.69 0.79
N THR A 312 -5.31 -5.95 1.67
CA THR A 312 -5.80 -5.64 3.01
C THR A 312 -6.41 -4.25 3.07
N PHE A 313 -7.47 -4.11 3.86
CA PHE A 313 -8.16 -2.84 4.07
C PHE A 313 -8.47 -2.58 5.55
N PRO A 314 -8.56 -1.30 5.97
CA PRO A 314 -8.85 -0.89 7.34
C PRO A 314 -10.10 -1.52 7.98
N PHE A 315 -10.17 -1.58 9.32
CA PHE A 315 -9.07 -1.26 10.24
C PHE A 315 -8.05 -2.40 10.34
N ASP A 316 -6.78 -2.05 10.54
CA ASP A 316 -5.69 -2.99 10.82
C ASP A 316 -5.62 -3.38 12.30
N ARG A 317 -6.16 -2.54 13.19
CA ARG A 317 -6.21 -2.83 14.62
C ARG A 317 -7.54 -3.45 15.07
N THR A 318 -7.49 -4.46 15.93
CA THR A 318 -8.69 -5.01 16.58
C THR A 318 -9.28 -4.04 17.60
N ARG A 319 -10.62 -3.96 17.61
CA ARG A 319 -11.33 -3.15 18.61
C ARG A 319 -11.28 -3.79 20.00
N SER A 320 -11.31 -5.12 20.08
CA SER A 320 -11.14 -5.85 21.33
C SER A 320 -9.66 -5.91 21.74
N VAL A 321 -9.36 -5.50 22.97
CA VAL A 321 -8.00 -5.47 23.51
C VAL A 321 -7.36 -6.87 23.60
N THR A 322 -8.18 -7.92 23.71
CA THR A 322 -7.69 -9.31 23.84
C THR A 322 -7.70 -10.09 22.54
N ALA A 323 -8.38 -9.60 21.50
CA ALA A 323 -8.48 -10.32 20.24
C ALA A 323 -7.23 -10.06 19.38
N LEU A 324 -6.53 -11.14 19.01
CA LEU A 324 -5.40 -11.08 18.08
C LEU A 324 -5.85 -11.05 16.61
N ARG A 325 -7.05 -11.58 16.33
CA ARG A 325 -7.70 -11.63 15.02
C ARG A 325 -9.19 -11.43 15.19
N GLU A 326 -9.73 -10.33 14.69
CA GLU A 326 -11.15 -10.01 14.73
C GLU A 326 -11.48 -8.98 13.65
N ALA A 327 -12.53 -9.24 12.87
CA ALA A 327 -13.00 -8.30 11.86
C ALA A 327 -13.40 -6.97 12.51
N THR A 328 -12.69 -5.90 12.16
CA THR A 328 -12.92 -4.55 12.69
C THR A 328 -13.25 -3.60 11.54
N PRO A 329 -14.52 -3.55 11.11
CA PRO A 329 -14.92 -2.77 9.94
C PRO A 329 -14.87 -1.26 10.22
N THR A 330 -14.59 -0.47 9.19
CA THR A 330 -14.74 0.99 9.23
C THR A 330 -16.20 1.41 8.97
N ALA A 331 -16.49 2.69 9.14
CA ALA A 331 -17.79 3.26 8.70
C ALA A 331 -17.98 3.16 7.17
N ASP A 332 -16.88 3.10 6.41
CA ASP A 332 -16.82 3.01 4.95
C ASP A 332 -16.48 1.58 4.46
N ASP A 333 -16.73 0.54 5.26
CA ASP A 333 -16.34 -0.86 4.97
C ASP A 333 -16.79 -1.35 3.58
N HIS A 334 -18.01 -0.97 3.17
CA HIS A 334 -18.55 -1.31 1.85
C HIS A 334 -17.79 -0.68 0.68
N VAL A 335 -17.20 0.51 0.86
CA VAL A 335 -16.32 1.15 -0.13
C VAL A 335 -14.95 0.49 -0.11
N PHE A 336 -14.38 0.23 1.07
CA PHE A 336 -13.08 -0.44 1.20
C PHE A 336 -13.08 -1.84 0.59
N ARG A 337 -14.12 -2.64 0.83
CA ARG A 337 -14.29 -3.95 0.18
C ARG A 337 -14.34 -3.85 -1.33
N TRP A 338 -15.05 -2.85 -1.86
CA TRP A 338 -15.10 -2.61 -3.31
C TRP A 338 -13.72 -2.23 -3.86
N LEU A 339 -13.03 -1.30 -3.21
CA LEU A 339 -11.69 -0.87 -3.61
C LEU A 339 -10.70 -2.04 -3.58
N ALA A 340 -10.73 -2.85 -2.52
CA ALA A 340 -9.87 -4.03 -2.38
C ALA A 340 -10.16 -5.06 -3.47
N PHE A 341 -11.44 -5.36 -3.69
CA PHE A 341 -11.87 -6.30 -4.73
C PHE A 341 -11.55 -5.79 -6.13
N SER A 342 -11.62 -4.48 -6.38
CA SER A 342 -11.28 -3.92 -7.70
C SER A 342 -9.84 -4.20 -8.10
N TYR A 343 -8.90 -4.15 -7.15
CA TYR A 343 -7.50 -4.52 -7.40
C TYR A 343 -7.33 -6.04 -7.50
N ALA A 344 -7.91 -6.79 -6.55
CA ALA A 344 -7.73 -8.24 -6.47
C ALA A 344 -8.34 -8.98 -7.66
N SER A 345 -9.52 -8.57 -8.12
CA SER A 345 -10.25 -9.20 -9.23
C SER A 345 -9.61 -8.99 -10.60
N THR A 346 -8.86 -7.90 -10.79
CA THR A 346 -8.10 -7.63 -12.02
C THR A 346 -6.68 -8.15 -11.97
N HIS A 347 -6.21 -8.58 -10.78
CA HIS A 347 -4.90 -9.18 -10.63
C HIS A 347 -5.00 -10.64 -11.10
N ARG A 348 -4.12 -11.05 -12.00
CA ARG A 348 -4.25 -12.36 -12.70
C ARG A 348 -4.33 -13.56 -11.77
N LEU A 349 -3.63 -13.47 -10.63
CA LEU A 349 -3.50 -14.57 -9.68
C LEU A 349 -4.31 -14.42 -8.38
N MET A 350 -4.65 -13.22 -7.90
CA MET A 350 -5.13 -13.05 -6.50
C MET A 350 -6.43 -13.80 -6.20
N THR A 351 -7.37 -13.77 -7.16
CA THR A 351 -8.69 -14.43 -7.07
C THR A 351 -8.71 -15.83 -7.72
N HIS A 352 -7.60 -16.28 -8.28
CA HIS A 352 -7.58 -17.52 -9.05
C HIS A 352 -7.67 -18.75 -8.14
N ALA A 353 -8.77 -19.50 -8.25
CA ALA A 353 -9.09 -20.60 -7.34
C ALA A 353 -8.06 -21.74 -7.30
N SER A 354 -7.26 -21.91 -8.36
CA SER A 354 -6.21 -22.95 -8.43
C SER A 354 -4.81 -22.40 -8.19
N ARG A 355 -4.66 -21.17 -7.67
CA ARG A 355 -3.34 -20.61 -7.37
C ARG A 355 -2.66 -21.40 -6.26
N ARG A 356 -1.34 -21.32 -6.22
CA ARG A 356 -0.58 -21.78 -5.06
C ARG A 356 -0.81 -20.80 -3.90
N VAL A 357 -1.16 -21.32 -2.73
CA VAL A 357 -1.15 -20.56 -1.47
C VAL A 357 0.28 -20.12 -1.18
N CYS A 358 0.48 -18.88 -0.72
CA CYS A 358 1.81 -18.38 -0.37
C CYS A 358 2.30 -19.06 0.93
N HIS A 359 2.26 -18.36 2.07
CA HIS A 359 2.87 -18.86 3.31
C HIS A 359 1.87 -19.07 4.44
N THR A 360 0.85 -18.21 4.53
CA THR A 360 -0.12 -18.22 5.64
C THR A 360 -1.49 -18.78 5.26
N ASP A 361 -2.41 -17.90 4.86
CA ASP A 361 -3.81 -18.22 4.63
C ASP A 361 -4.13 -18.29 3.12
N ASP A 362 -5.14 -19.09 2.76
CA ASP A 362 -5.65 -19.17 1.39
C ASP A 362 -6.66 -18.04 1.12
N PHE A 363 -6.15 -16.84 0.86
CA PHE A 363 -6.97 -15.64 0.62
C PHE A 363 -7.81 -15.72 -0.65
N ALA A 364 -7.57 -16.66 -1.57
CA ALA A 364 -8.43 -16.83 -2.75
C ALA A 364 -9.87 -17.23 -2.37
N LYS A 365 -10.05 -17.84 -1.19
CA LYS A 365 -11.38 -18.17 -0.65
C LYS A 365 -12.19 -16.95 -0.20
N GLU A 366 -11.51 -15.83 0.01
CA GLU A 366 -12.10 -14.55 0.41
C GLU A 366 -11.92 -13.50 -0.70
N ASP A 367 -12.03 -13.95 -1.95
CA ASP A 367 -11.92 -13.10 -3.14
C ASP A 367 -10.60 -12.29 -3.23
N GLY A 368 -9.52 -12.81 -2.62
CA GLY A 368 -8.22 -12.16 -2.61
C GLY A 368 -8.16 -10.90 -1.73
N THR A 369 -9.10 -10.73 -0.81
CA THR A 369 -9.19 -9.55 0.07
C THR A 369 -9.34 -9.96 1.54
N ILE A 370 -8.91 -9.11 2.47
CA ILE A 370 -9.13 -9.34 3.90
C ILE A 370 -9.13 -8.03 4.71
N ASN A 371 -9.95 -7.95 5.76
CA ASN A 371 -9.82 -6.86 6.75
C ASN A 371 -8.52 -7.04 7.55
N GLY A 372 -7.73 -5.98 7.70
CA GLY A 372 -6.41 -6.06 8.33
C GLY A 372 -6.43 -6.70 9.72
N ALA A 373 -7.31 -6.21 10.60
CA ALA A 373 -7.48 -6.74 11.96
C ALA A 373 -7.96 -8.20 12.02
N SER A 374 -8.64 -8.68 10.97
CA SER A 374 -9.04 -10.10 10.84
C SER A 374 -7.85 -10.99 10.47
N TRP A 375 -6.89 -10.46 9.74
CA TRP A 375 -5.66 -11.19 9.41
C TRP A 375 -4.69 -11.20 10.60
N HIS A 376 -4.28 -10.03 11.05
CA HIS A 376 -3.45 -9.84 12.25
C HIS A 376 -3.58 -8.40 12.76
N THR A 377 -3.88 -8.23 14.05
CA THR A 377 -3.99 -6.88 14.62
C THR A 377 -2.65 -6.14 14.59
N ALA A 378 -2.67 -4.90 14.10
CA ALA A 378 -1.51 -4.02 14.12
C ALA A 378 -1.92 -2.58 14.45
N ALA A 379 -1.30 -2.00 15.47
CA ALA A 379 -1.51 -0.61 15.86
C ALA A 379 -0.53 0.31 15.12
N GLY A 380 -0.93 1.56 14.89
CA GLY A 380 -0.06 2.54 14.24
C GLY A 380 0.22 2.22 12.77
N SER A 381 -0.72 1.57 12.08
CA SER A 381 -0.59 1.30 10.66
C SER A 381 -0.76 2.55 9.82
N MET A 382 -0.10 2.58 8.66
CA MET A 382 -0.23 3.66 7.70
C MET A 382 -1.67 3.77 7.15
N ASN A 383 -2.34 2.63 6.92
CA ASN A 383 -3.70 2.60 6.38
C ASN A 383 -4.70 3.28 7.35
N ASP A 384 -4.64 2.89 8.62
CA ASP A 384 -5.53 3.42 9.67
C ASP A 384 -5.23 4.90 9.91
N PHE A 385 -3.96 5.30 9.89
CA PHE A 385 -3.58 6.71 9.99
C PHE A 385 -4.14 7.54 8.84
N SER A 386 -3.98 7.08 7.59
CA SER A 386 -4.47 7.79 6.41
C SER A 386 -5.97 8.05 6.51
N TYR A 387 -6.75 7.01 6.87
CA TYR A 387 -8.20 7.11 7.00
C TYR A 387 -8.63 7.97 8.19
N LEU A 388 -7.97 7.87 9.34
CA LEU A 388 -8.39 8.60 10.55
C LEU A 388 -7.91 10.05 10.58
N HIS A 389 -6.74 10.36 10.01
CA HIS A 389 -6.13 11.69 10.08
C HIS A 389 -6.39 12.58 8.86
N THR A 390 -6.65 11.99 7.70
CA THR A 390 -6.80 12.72 6.43
C THR A 390 -8.14 12.38 5.75
N ASN A 391 -8.34 12.78 4.49
CA ASN A 391 -9.45 12.32 3.65
C ASN A 391 -9.13 11.00 2.90
N CYS A 392 -7.87 10.58 2.90
CA CYS A 392 -7.35 9.56 1.99
C CYS A 392 -7.74 8.15 2.45
N PHE A 393 -8.42 7.42 1.58
CA PHE A 393 -8.68 6.00 1.78
C PHE A 393 -7.44 5.23 1.33
N GLU A 394 -6.82 4.49 2.24
CA GLU A 394 -5.59 3.76 1.94
C GLU A 394 -5.75 2.26 2.13
N LEU A 395 -5.24 1.50 1.16
CA LEU A 395 -5.20 0.03 1.17
C LEU A 395 -3.75 -0.45 1.09
N SER A 396 -3.50 -1.64 1.61
CA SER A 396 -2.21 -2.32 1.43
C SER A 396 -2.37 -3.51 0.47
N MET A 397 -1.65 -3.48 -0.64
CA MET A 397 -1.64 -4.58 -1.61
C MET A 397 -0.38 -5.42 -1.43
N PHE A 398 -0.54 -6.69 -1.05
CA PHE A 398 0.55 -7.65 -1.03
C PHE A 398 0.65 -8.29 -2.41
N VAL A 399 1.63 -7.87 -3.20
CA VAL A 399 1.68 -8.09 -4.65
C VAL A 399 2.42 -9.35 -5.09
N GLY A 400 2.97 -10.12 -4.15
CA GLY A 400 3.75 -11.31 -4.46
C GLY A 400 4.17 -12.10 -3.23
N CYS A 401 4.21 -13.44 -3.36
CA CYS A 401 4.62 -14.32 -2.27
C CYS A 401 6.12 -14.18 -1.93
N ASP A 402 6.95 -13.92 -2.94
CA ASP A 402 8.37 -13.62 -2.72
C ASP A 402 8.52 -12.12 -2.43
N LYS A 403 9.22 -11.80 -1.33
CA LYS A 403 9.50 -10.41 -0.97
C LYS A 403 10.52 -9.79 -1.92
N PHE A 404 11.46 -10.59 -2.42
CA PHE A 404 12.53 -10.15 -3.29
C PHE A 404 12.66 -11.15 -4.46
N PRO A 405 11.72 -11.14 -5.42
CA PRO A 405 11.75 -12.06 -6.56
C PRO A 405 13.00 -11.85 -7.42
N HIS A 406 13.39 -12.89 -8.15
CA HIS A 406 14.53 -12.78 -9.08
C HIS A 406 14.17 -11.87 -10.26
N GLU A 407 15.16 -11.19 -10.86
CA GLU A 407 14.92 -10.21 -11.95
C GLU A 407 14.17 -10.82 -13.15
N THR A 408 14.40 -12.11 -13.41
CA THR A 408 13.73 -12.85 -14.49
C THR A 408 12.23 -13.01 -14.29
N GLU A 409 11.72 -12.79 -13.08
CA GLU A 409 10.30 -12.89 -12.74
C GLU A 409 9.58 -11.54 -12.88
N LEU A 410 10.32 -10.42 -12.92
CA LEU A 410 9.74 -9.06 -13.00
C LEU A 410 8.80 -8.85 -14.20
N PRO A 411 9.07 -9.36 -15.41
CA PRO A 411 8.12 -9.23 -16.52
C PRO A 411 6.77 -9.92 -16.28
N GLU A 412 6.79 -11.11 -15.66
CA GLU A 412 5.58 -11.85 -15.31
C GLU A 412 4.81 -11.11 -14.21
N GLU A 413 5.50 -10.62 -13.18
CA GLU A 413 4.89 -9.88 -12.09
C GLU A 413 4.33 -8.52 -12.50
N TRP A 414 4.99 -7.83 -13.44
CA TRP A 414 4.44 -6.64 -14.09
C TRP A 414 3.12 -6.94 -14.75
N GLU A 415 3.04 -7.99 -15.55
CA GLU A 415 1.82 -8.36 -16.26
C GLU A 415 0.70 -8.81 -15.31
N ASN A 416 1.05 -9.42 -14.18
CA ASN A 416 0.11 -9.78 -13.12
C ASN A 416 -0.55 -8.56 -12.47
N ASN A 417 0.20 -7.45 -12.34
CA ASN A 417 -0.20 -6.27 -11.57
C ASN A 417 -0.60 -5.05 -12.42
N ARG A 418 -0.13 -4.92 -13.66
CA ARG A 418 -0.30 -3.73 -14.52
C ARG A 418 -1.75 -3.27 -14.59
N GLU A 419 -2.67 -4.17 -14.91
CA GLU A 419 -4.09 -3.82 -15.02
C GLU A 419 -4.69 -3.42 -13.67
N SER A 420 -4.34 -4.12 -12.59
CA SER A 420 -4.80 -3.78 -11.23
C SER A 420 -4.32 -2.43 -10.75
N LEU A 421 -3.07 -2.06 -11.05
CA LEU A 421 -2.53 -0.75 -10.71
C LEU A 421 -3.32 0.37 -11.40
N LEU A 422 -3.65 0.19 -12.69
CA LEU A 422 -4.45 1.16 -13.45
C LEU A 422 -5.91 1.22 -12.95
N VAL A 423 -6.56 0.07 -12.77
CA VAL A 423 -7.97 0.00 -12.35
C VAL A 423 -8.18 0.57 -10.96
N PHE A 424 -7.24 0.33 -10.04
CA PHE A 424 -7.30 0.91 -8.71
C PHE A 424 -7.10 2.43 -8.74
N MET A 425 -6.16 2.95 -9.54
CA MET A 425 -6.02 4.39 -9.76
C MET A 425 -7.32 5.02 -10.27
N GLU A 426 -7.98 4.37 -11.23
CA GLU A 426 -9.26 4.84 -11.79
C GLU A 426 -10.38 4.91 -10.73
N GLN A 427 -10.30 4.15 -9.64
CA GLN A 427 -11.31 4.21 -8.56
C GLN A 427 -11.31 5.55 -7.81
N VAL A 428 -10.27 6.38 -7.94
CA VAL A 428 -10.25 7.73 -7.34
C VAL A 428 -11.38 8.61 -7.89
N HIS A 429 -11.90 8.28 -9.07
CA HIS A 429 -13.02 8.95 -9.73
C HIS A 429 -14.38 8.36 -9.37
N ARG A 430 -14.53 7.66 -8.25
CA ARG A 430 -15.82 7.12 -7.81
C ARG A 430 -16.49 8.02 -6.76
N GLY A 431 -17.81 7.90 -6.62
CA GLY A 431 -18.59 8.58 -5.59
C GLY A 431 -19.03 9.96 -6.04
N ILE A 432 -18.89 10.94 -5.15
CA ILE A 432 -19.23 12.34 -5.44
C ILE A 432 -18.00 13.23 -5.32
N LYS A 433 -17.95 14.28 -6.14
CA LYS A 433 -17.00 15.38 -5.99
C LYS A 433 -17.69 16.70 -6.19
N GLY A 434 -17.16 17.79 -5.66
CA GLY A 434 -17.75 19.11 -5.87
C GLY A 434 -17.01 20.19 -5.14
N VAL A 435 -17.54 21.40 -5.22
CA VAL A 435 -16.96 22.58 -4.56
C VAL A 435 -17.98 23.18 -3.59
N VAL A 436 -17.55 23.42 -2.36
CA VAL A 436 -18.28 24.20 -1.37
C VAL A 436 -17.91 25.67 -1.54
N ARG A 437 -18.90 26.49 -1.89
CA ARG A 437 -18.70 27.92 -2.13
C ARG A 437 -19.55 28.78 -1.22
N ASP A 438 -19.12 30.00 -0.97
CA ASP A 438 -19.99 31.02 -0.41
C ASP A 438 -20.91 31.63 -1.48
N VAL A 439 -21.84 32.49 -1.07
CA VAL A 439 -22.76 33.20 -1.98
C VAL A 439 -22.05 34.15 -2.96
N GLN A 440 -20.77 34.47 -2.74
CA GLN A 440 -19.95 35.29 -3.63
C GLN A 440 -19.14 34.44 -4.63
N GLY A 441 -19.26 33.11 -4.54
CA GLY A 441 -18.58 32.16 -5.41
C GLY A 441 -17.18 31.77 -4.94
N LYS A 442 -16.73 32.23 -3.77
CA LYS A 442 -15.41 31.87 -3.21
C LYS A 442 -15.48 30.47 -2.57
N GLY A 443 -14.47 29.64 -2.84
CA GLY A 443 -14.29 28.34 -2.18
C GLY A 443 -14.13 28.45 -0.66
N ILE A 444 -14.74 27.52 0.07
CA ILE A 444 -14.67 27.44 1.53
C ILE A 444 -13.80 26.24 1.93
N ALA A 445 -12.58 26.52 2.38
CA ALA A 445 -11.66 25.51 2.90
C ALA A 445 -12.11 24.95 4.25
N ASN A 446 -11.71 23.71 4.54
CA ASN A 446 -11.99 23.01 5.80
C ASN A 446 -13.49 22.91 6.15
N ALA A 447 -14.38 22.98 5.17
CA ALA A 447 -15.79 22.68 5.35
C ALA A 447 -15.95 21.17 5.54
N ILE A 448 -16.76 20.77 6.52
CA ILE A 448 -17.04 19.37 6.84
C ILE A 448 -18.18 18.89 5.94
N ILE A 449 -17.93 17.80 5.20
CA ILE A 449 -18.91 17.10 4.37
C ILE A 449 -19.29 15.81 5.10
N ALA A 450 -20.53 15.76 5.60
CA ALA A 450 -21.08 14.59 6.27
C ALA A 450 -22.08 13.87 5.34
N VAL A 451 -22.02 12.55 5.27
CA VAL A 451 -22.96 11.72 4.51
C VAL A 451 -23.87 10.99 5.48
N ASP A 452 -25.18 11.16 5.33
CA ASP A 452 -26.15 10.50 6.19
C ASP A 452 -25.97 8.96 6.13
N GLY A 453 -25.88 8.33 7.30
CA GLY A 453 -25.69 6.88 7.43
C GLY A 453 -24.22 6.43 7.50
N ILE A 454 -23.25 7.31 7.23
CA ILE A 454 -21.82 6.99 7.31
C ILE A 454 -21.17 7.83 8.41
N ASN A 455 -20.68 7.18 9.45
CA ASN A 455 -20.04 7.86 10.59
C ASN A 455 -18.54 8.16 10.32
N HIS A 456 -18.26 8.81 9.21
CA HIS A 456 -16.93 9.31 8.88
C HIS A 456 -17.08 10.49 7.89
N ASP A 457 -16.84 11.71 8.37
CA ASP A 457 -16.96 12.90 7.54
C ASP A 457 -15.63 13.21 6.82
N ILE A 458 -15.64 14.05 5.80
CA ILE A 458 -14.42 14.55 5.13
C ILE A 458 -14.34 16.08 5.19
N ARG A 459 -13.19 16.64 4.82
CA ARG A 459 -12.99 18.09 4.73
C ARG A 459 -12.71 18.56 3.31
N THR A 460 -13.16 19.77 2.97
CA THR A 460 -12.76 20.42 1.72
C THR A 460 -11.29 20.85 1.75
N ALA A 461 -10.63 20.80 0.60
CA ALA A 461 -9.28 21.32 0.38
C ALA A 461 -9.27 22.87 0.34
N SER A 462 -8.11 23.47 0.05
CA SER A 462 -7.88 24.93 0.09
C SER A 462 -8.87 25.74 -0.74
N ASP A 463 -9.26 25.21 -1.89
CA ASP A 463 -10.13 25.89 -2.87
C ASP A 463 -11.61 25.51 -2.70
N GLY A 464 -11.91 24.76 -1.63
CA GLY A 464 -13.26 24.37 -1.24
C GLY A 464 -13.78 23.13 -1.96
N ASP A 465 -12.98 22.50 -2.80
CA ASP A 465 -13.28 21.23 -3.43
C ASP A 465 -13.12 20.04 -2.48
N TYR A 466 -13.85 18.98 -2.79
CA TYR A 466 -13.86 17.74 -2.02
C TYR A 466 -14.18 16.55 -2.92
N TRP A 467 -13.76 15.37 -2.47
CA TRP A 467 -14.04 14.08 -3.08
C TRP A 467 -14.46 13.11 -1.99
N ARG A 468 -15.61 12.47 -2.18
CA ARG A 468 -16.17 11.48 -1.25
C ARG A 468 -16.44 10.20 -2.02
N LEU A 469 -15.56 9.22 -1.83
CA LEU A 469 -15.70 7.89 -2.40
C LEU A 469 -16.96 7.22 -1.81
N LEU A 470 -17.87 6.80 -2.69
CA LEU A 470 -19.15 6.19 -2.34
C LEU A 470 -19.52 5.17 -3.42
N ASN A 471 -20.22 4.12 -3.03
CA ASN A 471 -20.82 3.20 -4.00
C ASN A 471 -22.06 3.83 -4.66
N PRO A 472 -22.56 3.26 -5.77
CA PRO A 472 -23.77 3.75 -6.44
C PRO A 472 -24.97 3.80 -5.48
N GLY A 473 -25.69 4.92 -5.49
CA GLY A 473 -26.79 5.16 -4.56
C GLY A 473 -27.15 6.65 -4.41
N GLU A 474 -28.22 6.93 -3.67
CA GLU A 474 -28.63 8.29 -3.32
C GLU A 474 -28.24 8.61 -1.87
N TYR A 475 -27.56 9.73 -1.69
CA TYR A 475 -26.99 10.13 -0.41
C TYR A 475 -27.45 11.54 -0.03
N ARG A 476 -27.91 11.72 1.21
CA ARG A 476 -28.09 13.06 1.77
C ARG A 476 -26.75 13.53 2.32
N VAL A 477 -26.24 14.60 1.72
CA VAL A 477 -24.97 15.22 2.08
C VAL A 477 -25.25 16.50 2.85
N THR A 478 -24.68 16.62 4.03
CA THR A 478 -24.80 17.79 4.90
C THR A 478 -23.44 18.47 5.05
N VAL A 479 -23.39 19.76 4.74
CA VAL A 479 -22.16 20.57 4.79
C VAL A 479 -22.20 21.56 5.93
N ARG A 480 -21.11 21.62 6.69
CA ARG A 480 -20.94 22.54 7.82
C ARG A 480 -19.59 23.24 7.72
N ALA A 481 -19.57 24.55 7.88
CA ALA A 481 -18.35 25.34 7.93
C ALA A 481 -18.46 26.41 9.02
N GLU A 482 -17.35 26.76 9.67
CA GLU A 482 -17.35 27.78 10.71
C GLU A 482 -17.81 29.13 10.15
N GLY A 483 -18.79 29.75 10.81
CA GLY A 483 -19.34 31.03 10.38
C GLY A 483 -20.38 30.96 9.27
N PHE A 484 -20.73 29.77 8.79
CA PHE A 484 -21.76 29.54 7.78
C PHE A 484 -22.98 28.80 8.35
N SER A 485 -24.13 28.96 7.69
CA SER A 485 -25.33 28.17 7.96
C SER A 485 -25.19 26.78 7.35
N VAL A 486 -25.61 25.76 8.08
CA VAL A 486 -25.60 24.37 7.61
C VAL A 486 -26.52 24.23 6.40
N SER A 487 -26.08 23.46 5.40
CA SER A 487 -26.85 23.15 4.20
C SER A 487 -26.85 21.64 3.95
N SER A 488 -27.96 21.09 3.47
CA SER A 488 -28.06 19.69 3.09
C SER A 488 -28.62 19.55 1.68
N LYS A 489 -28.04 18.64 0.90
CA LYS A 489 -28.40 18.38 -0.50
C LYS A 489 -28.39 16.87 -0.73
N VAL A 490 -29.29 16.37 -1.57
CA VAL A 490 -29.25 14.99 -2.04
C VAL A 490 -28.33 14.92 -3.25
N CYS A 491 -27.33 14.04 -3.20
CA CYS A 491 -26.41 13.76 -4.29
C CYS A 491 -26.58 12.29 -4.68
N SER A 492 -26.58 11.99 -5.98
CA SER A 492 -26.69 10.62 -6.49
C SER A 492 -25.36 10.20 -7.10
N VAL A 493 -24.98 8.95 -6.86
CA VAL A 493 -23.79 8.31 -7.43
C VAL A 493 -24.25 7.31 -8.48
N GLY A 494 -23.81 7.52 -9.73
CA GLY A 494 -24.11 6.63 -10.85
C GLY A 494 -23.32 5.31 -10.83
N TYR A 495 -23.68 4.40 -11.74
CA TYR A 495 -22.93 3.15 -11.97
C TYR A 495 -21.73 3.33 -12.90
N ASP A 496 -21.75 4.38 -13.73
CA ASP A 496 -20.67 4.67 -14.67
C ASP A 496 -19.39 5.13 -13.94
N ILE A 497 -18.25 4.96 -14.62
CA ILE A 497 -16.95 5.43 -14.12
C ILE A 497 -16.93 6.96 -14.20
N GLY A 498 -16.84 7.62 -13.05
CA GLY A 498 -16.78 9.07 -12.92
C GLY A 498 -17.53 9.59 -11.70
N ALA A 499 -16.92 10.56 -11.00
CA ALA A 499 -17.48 11.06 -9.76
C ALA A 499 -18.62 12.04 -10.08
N SER A 500 -19.77 11.82 -9.46
CA SER A 500 -20.95 12.65 -9.69
C SER A 500 -20.77 14.02 -9.04
N ARG A 501 -21.04 15.08 -9.80
CA ARG A 501 -20.80 16.45 -9.34
C ARG A 501 -21.86 16.89 -8.33
N CYS A 502 -21.45 17.25 -7.11
CA CYS A 502 -22.33 17.76 -6.07
C CYS A 502 -21.83 19.07 -5.43
N ASP A 503 -21.97 20.18 -6.15
CA ASP A 503 -21.62 21.51 -5.62
C ASP A 503 -22.64 21.98 -4.58
N ILE A 504 -22.15 22.68 -3.55
CA ILE A 504 -22.97 23.18 -2.43
C ILE A 504 -22.60 24.64 -2.14
N VAL A 505 -23.60 25.50 -2.00
CA VAL A 505 -23.42 26.91 -1.64
C VAL A 505 -23.86 27.14 -0.20
N LEU A 506 -23.02 27.79 0.60
CA LEU A 506 -23.31 28.14 1.99
C LEU A 506 -23.57 29.65 2.15
N GLY A 507 -24.65 29.98 2.87
CA GLY A 507 -24.90 31.34 3.35
C GLY A 507 -24.17 31.62 4.67
N ARG A 508 -23.74 32.86 4.91
CA ARG A 508 -23.17 33.25 6.20
C ARG A 508 -24.21 33.11 7.33
N SER A 509 -23.76 32.68 8.50
CA SER A 509 -24.62 32.61 9.69
C SER A 509 -24.95 34.02 10.23
N ASN A 510 -26.11 34.18 10.87
CA ASN A 510 -26.46 35.44 11.52
C ASN A 510 -25.45 35.82 12.62
N LEU A 511 -24.91 34.83 13.34
CA LEU A 511 -23.97 35.06 14.44
C LEU A 511 -22.61 35.56 13.95
N SER A 512 -22.10 35.04 12.83
CA SER A 512 -20.85 35.52 12.22
C SER A 512 -21.02 36.94 11.68
N ARG A 513 -22.16 37.24 11.03
CA ARG A 513 -22.49 38.59 10.59
C ARG A 513 -22.55 39.58 11.77
N ILE A 514 -23.10 39.16 12.91
CA ILE A 514 -23.12 39.96 14.14
C ILE A 514 -21.70 40.18 14.67
N LYS A 515 -20.85 39.14 14.74
CA LYS A 515 -19.44 39.28 15.18
C LYS A 515 -18.64 40.26 14.30
N GLU A 516 -18.83 40.19 12.98
CA GLU A 516 -18.16 41.09 12.03
C GLU A 516 -18.62 42.55 12.19
N ILE A 517 -19.93 42.78 12.34
CA ILE A 517 -20.48 44.11 12.67
C ILE A 517 -19.91 44.60 14.01
N MET A 518 -19.83 43.73 15.01
CA MET A 518 -19.28 44.08 16.32
C MET A 518 -17.80 44.47 16.25
N GLN A 519 -16.97 43.75 15.49
CA GLN A 519 -15.58 44.12 15.24
C GLN A 519 -15.48 45.43 14.46
N LYS A 520 -16.25 45.58 13.37
CA LYS A 520 -16.21 46.77 12.50
C LYS A 520 -16.65 48.05 13.20
N PHE A 521 -17.60 47.96 14.12
CA PHE A 521 -18.14 49.11 14.88
C PHE A 521 -17.64 49.18 16.33
N ASN A 522 -16.63 48.38 16.70
CA ASN A 522 -16.03 48.31 18.03
C ASN A 522 -17.07 48.13 19.17
N LYS A 523 -18.11 47.32 18.93
CA LYS A 523 -19.20 47.05 19.87
C LYS A 523 -18.98 45.72 20.59
N GLN A 524 -19.01 45.75 21.93
CA GLN A 524 -18.99 44.55 22.78
C GLN A 524 -20.40 43.94 22.92
N PRO A 525 -20.53 42.61 23.08
CA PRO A 525 -21.85 41.97 23.22
C PRO A 525 -22.50 42.43 24.52
N ILE A 526 -23.78 42.79 24.45
CA ILE A 526 -24.55 43.32 25.60
C ILE A 526 -24.52 42.35 26.80
N SER A 527 -24.38 41.05 26.57
CA SER A 527 -24.34 40.03 27.63
C SER A 527 -23.07 40.04 28.49
N MET A 528 -21.94 40.60 28.02
CA MET A 528 -20.73 40.73 28.85
C MET A 528 -20.83 41.90 29.84
N ARG A 529 -21.57 42.98 29.50
CA ARG A 529 -21.81 44.10 30.42
C ARG A 529 -22.74 43.72 31.58
N GLN A 530 -23.67 42.77 31.38
CA GLN A 530 -24.56 42.29 32.45
C GLN A 530 -23.87 41.31 33.42
N ARG A 531 -22.97 40.44 32.93
CA ARG A 531 -22.20 39.53 33.81
C ARG A 531 -21.17 40.25 34.70
N LEU A 532 -20.58 41.35 34.22
CA LEU A 532 -19.68 42.18 35.02
C LEU A 532 -20.42 43.03 36.07
N ARG A 533 -21.68 43.42 35.82
CA ARG A 533 -22.51 44.12 36.82
C ARG A 533 -23.08 43.18 37.90
N GLN A 534 -23.35 41.92 37.58
CA GLN A 534 -23.81 40.94 38.58
C GLN A 534 -22.71 40.47 39.54
N ARG A 535 -21.42 40.60 39.18
CA ARG A 535 -20.31 40.29 40.10
C ARG A 535 -20.01 41.40 41.12
N HIS A 536 -20.55 42.60 40.95
CA HIS A 536 -20.35 43.71 41.90
C HIS A 536 -21.51 43.91 42.88
N LEU A 537 -22.55 43.09 42.81
CA LEU A 537 -23.71 43.13 43.72
C LEU A 537 -23.77 41.92 44.67
N LEU A 538 -22.68 41.12 44.73
CA LEU A 538 -22.55 39.97 45.63
C LEU A 538 -21.38 40.12 46.64
N ASP A 539 -20.69 41.26 46.64
CA ASP A 539 -19.59 41.58 47.58
C ASP A 539 -19.84 42.88 48.38
N THR A 540 -21.10 43.16 48.75
CA THR A 540 -21.45 44.16 49.77
C THR A 540 -22.53 43.67 50.69
#